data_AF-A0A5K3FV58-F1
#
_entry.id   AF-A0A5K3FV58-F1
#
_cell.length_a   1.000
_cell.length_b   1.000
_cell.length_c   1.000
_cell.angle_alpha   90.00
_cell.angle_beta   90.00
_cell.angle_gamma   90.00
#
_symmetry.space_group_name_H-M   'P 1'
#
loop_
_entity.id
_entity.type
_entity.pdbx_description
1 polymer ?
#
loop_
_entity_poly.entity_id
_entity_poly.type
_entity_poly.pdbx_seq_one_letter_code
_entity_poly.pdbx_strand_id
1 'polypeptide(L)'
;MTQGVDLKAAKIIHAKTAEQDINMMFVYTQHQYIPRYHIMRHLSAGEIEEARNEFRMGQLHVDVVGSFFIPVTQFVAVVQYQNAEVKQVKIDENAYATAHRKRRRADCSASISN
;
A
#
# COMPACT_ATOMS: atom_id res chain seq x y z
N MET A 1 -6.73 19.82 -9.60
CA MET A 1 -5.70 19.09 -8.83
C MET A 1 -4.43 19.07 -9.68
N THR A 2 -3.30 19.58 -9.19
CA THR A 2 -2.07 19.79 -9.97
C THR A 2 -1.04 18.68 -9.80
N GLN A 3 -1.15 17.86 -8.75
CA GLN A 3 -0.32 16.67 -8.51
C GLN A 3 -1.16 15.52 -7.95
N GLY A 4 -0.68 14.29 -8.15
CA GLY A 4 -1.29 13.07 -7.61
C GLY A 4 -1.04 12.91 -6.10
N VAL A 5 -1.83 12.04 -5.47
CA VAL A 5 -1.68 11.67 -4.05
C VAL A 5 -0.88 10.36 -3.98
N ASP A 6 0.10 10.26 -3.07
CA ASP A 6 0.83 9.01 -2.82
C ASP A 6 0.63 8.50 -1.39
N LEU A 7 0.74 7.19 -1.22
CA LEU A 7 0.52 6.47 0.04
C LEU A 7 1.80 5.74 0.49
N LYS A 8 2.99 6.30 0.20
CA LYS A 8 4.28 5.62 0.43
C LYS A 8 4.59 5.33 1.90
N ALA A 9 3.98 6.09 2.81
CA ALA A 9 4.15 5.89 4.25
C ALA A 9 3.39 4.67 4.80
N ALA A 10 2.40 4.16 4.05
CA ALA A 10 1.60 3.03 4.47
C ALA A 10 2.44 1.74 4.56
N LYS A 11 2.27 1.01 5.67
CA LYS A 11 3.01 -0.23 5.96
C LYS A 11 2.03 -1.39 6.14
N ILE A 12 2.41 -2.55 5.64
CA ILE A 12 1.65 -3.80 5.82
C ILE A 12 2.38 -4.66 6.85
N ILE A 13 1.67 -5.11 7.87
CA ILE A 13 2.19 -5.94 8.97
C ILE A 13 1.38 -7.23 9.10
N HIS A 14 2.01 -8.31 9.57
CA HIS A 14 1.35 -9.61 9.77
C HIS A 14 1.37 -10.09 11.23
N ALA A 15 2.06 -9.36 12.11
CA ALA A 15 2.08 -9.60 13.54
C ALA A 15 1.55 -8.35 14.24
N LYS A 16 0.64 -8.51 15.19
CA LYS A 16 0.16 -7.39 16.01
C LYS A 16 1.27 -7.00 16.97
N THR A 17 1.83 -5.80 16.80
CA THR A 17 2.75 -5.18 17.75
C THR A 17 1.97 -4.42 18.82
N ALA A 18 2.58 -4.25 20.00
CA ALA A 18 1.98 -3.45 21.09
C ALA A 18 1.86 -1.96 20.70
N GLU A 19 2.74 -1.47 19.82
CA GLU A 19 2.68 -0.14 19.22
C GLU A 19 1.97 -0.24 17.86
N GLN A 20 0.76 0.31 17.78
CA GLN A 20 0.01 0.44 16.53
C GLN A 20 0.14 1.87 16.00
N ASP A 21 0.84 2.03 14.88
CA ASP A 21 0.93 3.29 14.13
C ASP A 21 -0.27 3.39 13.19
N ILE A 22 -0.83 4.60 13.03
CA ILE A 22 -1.95 4.90 12.13
C ILE A 22 -1.67 4.51 10.66
N ASN A 23 -0.40 4.41 10.27
CA ASN A 23 0.03 4.04 8.93
C ASN A 23 0.20 2.52 8.74
N MET A 24 -0.06 1.70 9.76
CA MET A 24 0.09 0.25 9.69
C MET A 24 -1.24 -0.45 9.42
N MET A 25 -1.26 -1.32 8.43
CA MET A 25 -2.37 -2.20 8.07
C MET A 25 -2.01 -3.64 8.39
N PHE A 26 -2.82 -4.28 9.23
CA PHE A 26 -2.67 -5.69 9.55
C PHE A 26 -3.28 -6.58 8.46
N VAL A 27 -2.54 -7.60 8.04
CA VAL A 27 -3.00 -8.62 7.08
C VAL A 27 -2.64 -10.02 7.55
N TYR A 28 -3.51 -10.98 7.24
CA TYR A 28 -3.18 -12.40 7.30
C TYR A 28 -2.33 -12.80 6.09
N THR A 29 -1.27 -13.57 6.34
CA THR A 29 -0.41 -14.12 5.30
C THR A 29 -1.16 -15.15 4.46
N GLN A 30 -0.75 -15.35 3.21
CA GLN A 30 -1.35 -16.25 2.23
C GLN A 30 -2.81 -15.92 1.85
N HIS A 31 -3.27 -14.72 2.18
CA HIS A 31 -4.58 -14.22 1.77
C HIS A 31 -4.44 -13.17 0.68
N GLN A 32 -5.44 -13.11 -0.19
CA GLN A 32 -5.55 -12.16 -1.28
C GLN A 32 -6.31 -10.91 -0.81
N TYR A 33 -5.77 -9.74 -1.11
CA TYR A 33 -6.31 -8.44 -0.72
C TYR A 33 -6.41 -7.53 -1.94
N ILE A 34 -7.39 -6.63 -1.91
CA ILE A 34 -7.52 -5.54 -2.87
C ILE A 34 -7.51 -4.19 -2.12
N PRO A 35 -6.54 -3.30 -2.40
CA PRO A 35 -6.54 -1.95 -1.85
C PRO A 35 -7.79 -1.19 -2.26
N ARG A 36 -8.42 -0.53 -1.28
CA ARG A 36 -9.55 0.37 -1.46
C ARG A 36 -9.15 1.75 -0.96
N TYR A 37 -9.57 2.80 -1.65
CA TYR A 37 -9.41 4.18 -1.21
C TYR A 37 -10.78 4.86 -1.13
N HIS A 38 -10.89 5.76 -0.16
CA HIS A 38 -12.13 6.47 0.14
C HIS A 38 -11.86 7.97 0.03
N ILE A 39 -12.77 8.67 -0.65
CA ILE A 39 -12.75 10.13 -0.69
C ILE A 39 -13.82 10.62 0.27
N MET A 40 -13.37 11.38 1.26
CA MET A 40 -14.24 11.95 2.29
C MET A 40 -14.21 13.46 2.17
N ARG A 41 -15.37 14.09 2.37
CA ARG A 41 -15.53 15.54 2.40
C ARG A 41 -15.86 15.97 3.83
N HIS A 42 -15.17 16.99 4.32
CA HIS A 42 -15.50 17.59 5.61
C HIS A 42 -16.82 18.36 5.51
N LEU A 43 -17.69 18.20 6.50
CA LEU A 43 -18.98 18.88 6.60
C LEU A 43 -18.88 20.11 7.50
N SER A 44 -19.52 21.21 7.09
CA SER A 44 -19.75 22.35 7.97
C SER A 44 -20.93 22.09 8.93
N ALA A 45 -21.05 22.88 10.00
CA ALA A 45 -22.07 22.67 11.03
C ALA A 45 -23.51 22.63 10.48
N GLY A 46 -23.82 23.44 9.46
CA GLY A 46 -25.14 23.44 8.81
C GLY A 46 -25.39 22.23 7.91
N GLU A 47 -24.34 21.64 7.34
CA GLU A 47 -24.45 20.46 6.46
C GLU A 47 -24.54 19.15 7.23
N ILE A 48 -24.16 19.13 8.52
CA ILE A 48 -24.25 17.94 9.38
C ILE A 48 -25.70 17.47 9.50
N GLU A 49 -26.65 18.38 9.70
CA GLU A 49 -28.06 18.03 9.88
C GLU A 49 -28.71 17.46 8.61
N GLU A 50 -28.17 17.79 7.44
CA GLU A 50 -28.69 17.36 6.13
C GLU A 50 -27.99 16.11 5.59
N ALA A 51 -26.83 15.75 6.15
CA ALA A 51 -26.01 14.66 5.64
C ALA A 51 -26.59 13.29 5.99
N ARG A 52 -26.94 12.51 4.97
CA ARG A 52 -27.52 11.16 5.13
C ARG A 52 -26.51 10.09 5.54
N ASN A 53 -25.23 10.30 5.22
CA ASN A 53 -24.13 9.36 5.47
C ASN A 53 -23.01 10.05 6.26
N GLU A 54 -23.39 10.82 7.28
CA GLU A 54 -22.44 11.48 8.17
C GLU A 54 -21.73 10.45 9.07
N PHE A 55 -20.40 10.55 9.15
CA PHE A 55 -19.61 9.79 10.10
C PHE A 55 -18.61 10.69 10.81
N ARG A 56 -18.38 10.41 12.09
CA ARG A 56 -17.36 11.10 12.89
C ARG A 56 -16.03 10.36 12.80
N MET A 57 -15.01 11.07 12.33
CA MET A 57 -13.62 10.60 12.35
C MET A 57 -12.80 11.48 13.30
N GLY A 58 -12.76 11.05 14.57
CA GLY A 58 -12.23 11.89 15.65
C GLY A 58 -13.14 13.09 15.93
N GLN A 59 -12.63 14.30 15.72
CA GLN A 59 -13.40 15.54 15.88
C GLN A 59 -14.05 16.04 14.57
N LEU A 60 -13.72 15.43 13.42
CA LEU A 60 -14.19 15.86 12.10
C LEU A 60 -15.50 15.14 11.75
N HIS A 61 -16.49 15.89 11.26
CA HIS A 61 -17.69 15.33 10.64
C HIS A 61 -17.44 15.23 9.15
N VAL A 62 -17.58 14.03 8.59
CA VAL A 62 -17.27 13.77 7.19
C VAL A 62 -18.40 13.03 6.49
N ASP A 63 -18.53 13.30 5.20
CA ASP A 63 -19.42 12.61 4.29
C ASP A 63 -18.59 11.81 3.28
N VAL A 64 -18.97 10.56 3.06
CA VAL A 64 -18.26 9.66 2.16
C VAL A 64 -18.71 9.95 0.73
N VAL A 65 -17.88 10.66 -0.02
CA VAL A 65 -18.13 10.97 -1.43
C VAL A 65 -18.13 9.71 -2.28
N GLY A 66 -17.22 8.78 -1.97
CA GLY A 66 -17.14 7.52 -2.69
C GLY A 66 -16.08 6.57 -2.16
N SER A 67 -16.28 5.30 -2.50
CA SER A 67 -15.36 4.21 -2.22
C SER A 67 -14.92 3.58 -3.53
N PHE A 68 -13.62 3.53 -3.75
CA PHE A 68 -13.04 3.14 -5.03
C PHE A 68 -11.98 2.06 -4.83
N PHE A 69 -11.72 1.29 -5.87
CA PHE A 69 -10.66 0.31 -5.93
C PHE A 69 -10.17 0.16 -7.36
N ILE A 70 -8.93 -0.30 -7.51
CA ILE A 70 -8.32 -0.55 -8.81
C ILE A 70 -8.12 -2.08 -8.91
N PRO A 71 -8.83 -2.81 -9.79
CA PRO A 71 -8.75 -4.27 -9.83
C PRO A 71 -7.33 -4.84 -9.91
N VAL A 72 -6.46 -4.19 -10.69
CA VAL A 72 -5.07 -4.64 -10.91
C VAL A 72 -4.16 -4.42 -9.69
N THR A 73 -4.58 -3.71 -8.65
CA THR A 73 -3.78 -3.54 -7.42
C THR A 73 -3.98 -4.67 -6.40
N GLN A 74 -4.69 -5.74 -6.78
CA GLN A 74 -4.85 -6.92 -5.95
C GLN A 74 -3.49 -7.63 -5.72
N PHE A 75 -3.28 -8.14 -4.51
CA PHE A 75 -2.03 -8.83 -4.15
C PHE A 75 -2.28 -9.93 -3.13
N VAL A 76 -1.30 -10.82 -2.96
CA VAL A 76 -1.27 -11.84 -1.89
C VAL A 76 -0.23 -11.42 -0.85
N ALA A 77 -0.63 -11.37 0.42
CA ALA A 77 0.28 -11.04 1.51
C ALA A 77 1.21 -12.22 1.79
N VAL A 78 2.53 -12.00 1.75
CA VAL A 78 3.53 -13.04 2.01
C VAL A 78 4.65 -12.49 2.88
N VAL A 79 5.28 -13.36 3.68
CA VAL A 79 6.48 -13.01 4.46
C VAL A 79 7.72 -12.98 3.56
N GLN A 80 7.72 -13.80 2.51
CA GLN A 80 8.78 -13.88 1.52
C GLN A 80 8.20 -14.14 0.13
N TYR A 81 8.83 -13.58 -0.90
CA TYR A 81 8.42 -13.81 -2.28
C TYR A 81 8.54 -15.29 -2.64
N GLN A 82 7.45 -15.89 -3.12
CA GLN A 82 7.41 -17.27 -3.59
C GLN A 82 7.70 -17.36 -5.10
N ASN A 83 7.18 -16.41 -5.88
CA ASN A 83 7.40 -16.35 -7.32
C ASN A 83 8.71 -15.60 -7.64
N ALA A 84 9.62 -16.28 -8.37
CA ALA A 84 10.91 -15.73 -8.76
C ALA A 84 10.81 -14.53 -9.72
N GLU A 85 9.83 -14.51 -10.63
CA GLU A 85 9.59 -13.40 -11.55
C GLU A 85 9.18 -12.14 -10.80
N VAL A 86 8.26 -12.27 -9.82
CA VAL A 86 7.86 -11.16 -8.94
C VAL A 86 9.07 -10.62 -8.17
N LYS A 87 9.91 -11.51 -7.64
CA LYS A 87 11.14 -11.10 -6.94
C LYS A 87 12.10 -10.34 -7.86
N GLN A 88 12.25 -10.79 -9.11
CA GLN A 88 13.11 -10.13 -10.10
C GLN A 88 12.59 -8.73 -10.45
N VAL A 89 11.30 -8.58 -10.79
CA VAL A 89 10.68 -7.29 -11.07
C VAL A 89 10.85 -6.33 -9.88
N LYS A 90 10.65 -6.82 -8.64
CA LYS A 90 10.85 -6.00 -7.43
C LYS A 90 12.30 -5.60 -7.21
N ILE A 91 13.27 -6.44 -7.57
CA ILE A 91 14.69 -6.07 -7.54
C ILE A 91 14.98 -5.00 -8.59
N ASP A 92 14.39 -5.10 -9.78
CA ASP A 92 14.69 -4.23 -10.91
C ASP A 92 14.01 -2.85 -10.81
N GLU A 93 12.82 -2.75 -10.22
CA GLU A 93 12.05 -1.50 -10.15
C GLU A 93 12.20 -0.73 -8.82
N ASN A 94 12.40 -1.41 -7.69
CA ASN A 94 12.43 -0.74 -6.38
C ASN A 94 13.78 -0.03 -6.13
N ALA A 95 13.80 1.30 -5.99
CA ALA A 95 15.03 2.07 -5.74
C ALA A 95 15.91 1.52 -4.59
N TYR A 96 15.28 0.97 -3.54
CA TYR A 96 15.96 0.42 -2.37
C TYR A 96 16.63 -0.94 -2.61
N ALA A 97 16.36 -1.63 -3.73
CA ALA A 97 16.93 -2.93 -4.05
C ALA A 97 18.26 -2.87 -4.83
N THR A 98 18.90 -1.71 -4.91
CA THR A 98 20.09 -1.47 -5.77
C THR A 98 21.27 -2.39 -5.48
N ALA A 99 21.49 -2.78 -4.22
CA ALA A 99 22.54 -3.74 -3.86
C ALA A 99 22.30 -5.14 -4.46
N HIS A 100 21.04 -5.56 -4.60
CA HIS A 100 20.70 -6.84 -5.23
C HIS A 100 20.91 -6.80 -6.75
N ARG A 101 20.60 -5.66 -7.40
CA ARG A 101 20.89 -5.46 -8.82
C ARG A 101 22.39 -5.57 -9.12
N LYS A 102 23.24 -4.96 -8.27
CA LYS A 102 24.71 -4.98 -8.43
C LYS A 102 25.27 -6.40 -8.35
N ARG A 103 24.85 -7.20 -7.36
CA ARG A 103 25.29 -8.61 -7.24
C ARG A 103 24.95 -9.43 -8.48
N ARG A 104 23.73 -9.31 -8.98
CA ARG A 104 23.28 -10.03 -10.19
C ARG A 104 24.13 -9.71 -11.43
N ARG A 105 24.59 -8.46 -11.57
CA ARG A 105 25.50 -8.05 -12.65
C ARG A 105 26.91 -8.63 -12.49
N ALA A 106 27.42 -8.71 -11.26
CA ALA A 106 28.73 -9.31 -10.98
C ALA A 106 28.74 -10.82 -11.28
N ASP A 107 27.69 -11.54 -10.91
CA ASP A 107 27.55 -12.98 -11.16
C ASP A 107 27.45 -13.30 -12.68
N CYS A 108 26.79 -12.43 -13.46
CA CYS A 108 26.77 -12.55 -14.92
C CYS A 108 28.14 -12.27 -15.56
N SER A 109 28.93 -11.33 -15.01
CA SER A 109 30.28 -11.08 -15.55
C SER A 109 31.27 -12.20 -15.26
N ALA A 110 31.11 -12.90 -14.12
CA ALA A 110 31.97 -14.02 -13.74
C ALA A 110 31.66 -15.32 -14.52
N SER A 111 30.46 -15.45 -15.09
CA SER A 111 30.04 -16.63 -15.85
C SER A 111 30.40 -16.57 -17.34
N ILE A 112 30.84 -15.42 -17.85
CA ILE A 112 31.24 -15.22 -19.26
C ILE A 112 32.76 -15.38 -19.46
N SER A 113 33.54 -15.47 -18.38
CA SER A 113 35.01 -15.50 -18.40
C SER A 113 35.64 -16.90 -18.28
N ASN A 114 34.90 -17.99 -18.55
CA ASN A 114 35.41 -19.36 -18.57
C ASN A 114 35.27 -20.00 -19.95
#